data_AF-A0A1G3CFG9-F1
#
_entry.id   AF-A0A1G3CFG9-F1
#
_cell.length_a   1.000
_cell.length_b   1.000
_cell.length_c   1.000
_cell.angle_alpha   90.00
_cell.angle_beta   90.00
_cell.angle_gamma   90.00
#
_symmetry.space_group_name_H-M   'P 1'
#
loop_
_entity.id
_entity.type
_entity.pdbx_description
1 polymer ?
#
loop_
_entity_poly.entity_id
_entity_poly.type
_entity_poly.pdbx_seq_one_letter_code
_entity_poly.pdbx_strand_id
1 'polypeptide(L)'
;MTFNKDLSPDPKTTCAMIFQRVDSGKKIEVTYSVDPVSVSERMDKLMPLVISGKASEEEAKEFGNLWQERVKTILFNPPEGTFIVKELKD
;
A
#
# COMPACT_ATOMS: atom_id res chain seq x y z
N MET A 1 1.62 2.40 -11.64
CA MET A 1 0.55 1.38 -11.63
C MET A 1 0.93 0.29 -12.62
N THR A 2 0.91 -0.97 -12.20
CA THR A 2 1.38 -2.08 -13.03
C THR A 2 0.18 -2.86 -13.56
N PHE A 3 0.04 -2.91 -14.88
CA PHE A 3 -0.98 -3.71 -15.56
C PHE A 3 -0.34 -5.04 -15.97
N ASN A 4 -0.36 -6.00 -15.04
CA ASN A 4 0.17 -7.33 -15.31
C ASN A 4 -0.78 -8.37 -14.73
N LYS A 5 -1.36 -9.19 -15.63
CA LYS A 5 -2.37 -10.20 -15.29
C LYS A 5 -1.77 -11.41 -14.57
N ASP A 6 -0.47 -11.63 -14.72
CA ASP A 6 0.24 -12.79 -14.19
C ASP A 6 0.83 -12.54 -12.78
N LEU A 7 0.82 -11.29 -12.30
CA LEU A 7 1.20 -11.00 -10.92
C LEU A 7 0.11 -11.50 -9.95
N SER A 8 0.46 -12.47 -9.11
CA SER A 8 -0.33 -12.86 -7.94
C SER A 8 0.38 -12.36 -6.69
N PRO A 9 -0.13 -11.32 -6.00
CA PRO A 9 0.49 -10.85 -4.78
C PRO A 9 0.22 -11.82 -3.62
N ASP A 10 1.11 -11.85 -2.62
CA ASP A 10 0.95 -12.68 -1.42
C ASP A 10 -0.30 -12.24 -0.63
N PRO A 11 -1.21 -13.16 -0.26
CA PRO A 11 -2.46 -12.81 0.42
C PRO A 11 -2.28 -12.18 1.81
N LYS A 12 -1.09 -12.21 2.43
CA LYS A 12 -0.91 -11.70 3.81
C LYS A 12 -0.98 -10.17 3.95
N THR A 13 -0.74 -9.42 2.88
CA THR A 13 -0.59 -7.95 2.92
C THR A 13 -1.29 -7.27 1.75
N THR A 14 -2.38 -7.89 1.27
CA THR A 14 -3.14 -7.40 0.14
C THR A 14 -4.57 -6.98 0.50
N CYS A 15 -5.03 -5.91 -0.13
CA CYS A 15 -6.43 -5.52 -0.16
C CYS A 15 -6.88 -5.50 -1.62
N ALA A 16 -7.99 -6.16 -1.93
CA ALA A 16 -8.56 -6.21 -3.27
C ALA A 16 -9.91 -5.50 -3.33
N MET A 17 -10.13 -4.73 -4.39
CA MET A 17 -11.36 -4.02 -4.66
C MET A 17 -11.80 -4.26 -6.09
N ILE A 18 -13.10 -4.52 -6.31
CA ILE A 18 -13.67 -4.65 -7.65
C ILE A 18 -14.39 -3.36 -8.02
N PHE A 19 -14.03 -2.80 -9.16
CA PHE A 19 -14.74 -1.67 -9.76
C PHE A 19 -15.50 -2.15 -10.99
N GLN A 20 -16.80 -1.85 -11.03
CA GLN A 20 -17.67 -2.18 -12.15
C GLN A 20 -18.21 -0.90 -12.80
N ARG A 21 -18.14 -0.83 -14.13
CA ARG A 21 -18.83 0.23 -14.86
C ARG A 21 -20.34 0.00 -14.85
N VAL A 22 -21.09 1.04 -14.52
CA VAL A 22 -22.57 0.99 -14.48
C VAL A 22 -23.21 0.87 -15.87
N ASP A 23 -22.52 1.31 -16.93
CA ASP A 23 -23.06 1.38 -18.29
C ASP A 23 -22.91 0.07 -19.09
N SER A 24 -21.83 -0.66 -18.86
CA SER A 24 -21.39 -1.79 -19.69
C SER A 24 -21.17 -3.06 -18.89
N GLY A 25 -21.25 -3.00 -17.56
CA GLY A 25 -21.00 -4.14 -16.68
C GLY A 25 -19.54 -4.59 -16.61
N LYS A 26 -18.63 -4.01 -17.40
CA LYS A 26 -17.19 -4.36 -17.37
C LYS A 26 -16.60 -4.16 -15.98
N LYS A 27 -15.82 -5.13 -15.50
CA LYS A 27 -15.25 -5.15 -14.15
C LYS A 27 -13.73 -5.23 -14.21
N ILE A 28 -13.09 -4.56 -13.26
CA ILE A 28 -11.67 -4.73 -12.95
C ILE A 28 -11.52 -5.05 -11.46
N GLU A 29 -10.56 -5.90 -11.13
CA GLU A 29 -10.03 -6.05 -9.78
C GLU A 29 -8.76 -5.20 -9.66
N VAL A 30 -8.70 -4.41 -8.60
CA VAL A 30 -7.51 -3.65 -8.20
C VAL A 30 -7.02 -4.21 -6.89
N THR A 31 -5.81 -4.74 -6.88
CA THR A 31 -5.15 -5.25 -5.68
C THR A 31 -4.04 -4.30 -5.26
N TYR A 32 -4.07 -3.89 -4.00
CA TYR A 32 -3.04 -3.11 -3.35
C TYR A 32 -2.17 -4.02 -2.48
N SER A 33 -0.85 -3.96 -2.64
CA SER A 33 0.14 -4.62 -1.76
C SER A 33 1.12 -3.58 -1.20
N VAL A 34 1.40 -3.70 0.09
CA VAL A 34 2.41 -2.88 0.78
C VAL A 34 3.82 -3.47 0.73
N ASP A 35 3.97 -4.73 0.32
CA ASP A 35 5.26 -5.44 0.37
C ASP A 35 6.35 -4.80 -0.48
N PRO A 36 6.06 -4.29 -1.70
CA PRO A 36 7.08 -3.64 -2.52
C PRO A 36 7.56 -2.29 -1.96
N VAL A 37 6.84 -1.74 -0.98
CA VAL A 37 7.11 -0.43 -0.39
C VAL A 37 8.01 -0.60 0.82
N SER A 38 9.29 -0.32 0.62
CA SER A 38 10.29 -0.42 1.69
C SER A 38 9.87 0.37 2.93
N VAL A 39 10.09 -0.24 4.08
CA VAL A 39 9.95 0.41 5.37
C VAL A 39 11.33 0.84 5.84
N SER A 40 11.46 2.05 6.39
CA SER A 40 12.72 2.46 7.00
C SER A 40 12.89 1.73 8.33
N GLU A 41 14.10 1.23 8.61
CA GLU A 41 14.39 0.53 9.88
C GLU A 41 14.06 1.38 11.11
N ARG A 42 14.15 2.71 10.97
CA ARG A 42 13.78 3.66 12.02
C ARG A 42 12.27 3.71 12.22
N MET A 43 11.48 3.70 11.15
CA MET A 43 10.02 3.66 11.24
C MET A 43 9.55 2.36 11.90
N ASP A 44 10.15 1.21 11.56
CA ASP A 44 9.84 -0.08 12.21
C ASP A 44 10.06 -0.06 13.72
N LYS A 45 11.15 0.59 14.18
CA LYS A 45 11.46 0.73 15.61
C LYS A 45 10.51 1.69 16.32
N LEU A 46 10.11 2.78 15.65
CA LEU A 46 9.24 3.81 16.23
C LEU A 46 7.76 3.40 16.27
N MET A 47 7.30 2.62 15.28
CA MET A 47 5.90 2.21 15.16
C MET A 47 5.31 1.61 16.45
N PRO A 48 5.93 0.61 17.12
CA PRO A 48 5.39 0.06 18.36
C PRO A 48 5.39 1.09 19.51
N LEU A 49 6.37 2.00 19.57
CA LEU A 49 6.43 3.05 20.59
C LEU A 49 5.30 4.07 20.41
N VAL A 50 5.04 4.48 19.17
CA VAL A 50 3.94 5.39 18.85
C VAL A 50 2.58 4.74 19.11
N ILE A 51 2.38 3.51 18.65
CA ILE A 51 1.11 2.77 18.86
C ILE A 51 0.84 2.53 20.35
N SER A 52 1.87 2.23 21.15
CA SER A 52 1.72 2.01 22.58
C SER A 52 1.68 3.29 23.42
N GLY A 53 1.80 4.47 22.80
CA GLY A 53 1.82 5.77 23.49
C GLY A 53 3.08 6.01 24.33
N LYS A 54 4.17 5.29 24.06
CA LYS A 54 5.45 5.37 24.79
C LYS A 54 6.52 6.21 24.09
N ALA A 55 6.26 6.63 22.85
CA ALA A 55 7.17 7.49 22.12
C ALA A 55 7.27 8.89 22.77
N SER A 56 8.47 9.47 22.77
CA SER A 56 8.64 10.90 23.05
C SER A 56 7.97 11.77 21.98
N GLU A 57 7.86 13.07 22.23
CA GLU A 57 7.33 14.01 21.23
C GLU A 57 8.20 14.03 19.96
N GLU A 58 9.52 14.00 20.13
CA GLU A 58 10.48 13.95 19.03
C GLU A 58 10.36 12.65 18.24
N GLU A 59 10.22 11.51 18.94
CA GLU A 59 10.04 10.19 18.32
C GLU A 59 8.73 10.10 17.53
N ALA A 60 7.64 10.63 18.08
CA ALA A 60 6.34 10.68 17.40
C ALA A 60 6.40 11.58 16.15
N LYS A 61 7.08 12.73 16.24
CA LYS A 61 7.28 13.63 15.10
C LYS A 61 8.15 12.99 14.01
N GLU A 62 9.23 12.33 14.39
CA GLU A 62 10.09 11.60 13.47
C GLU A 62 9.33 10.48 12.75
N PHE A 63 8.57 9.68 13.50
CA PHE A 63 7.69 8.66 12.93
C PHE A 63 6.70 9.26 11.93
N GLY A 64 6.05 10.37 12.30
CA GLY A 64 5.11 11.09 11.43
C GLY A 64 5.75 11.50 10.10
N ASN A 65 6.97 12.03 10.12
CA ASN A 65 7.70 12.39 8.90
C ASN A 65 8.00 11.17 8.04
N LEU A 66 8.54 10.10 8.63
CA LEU A 66 8.86 8.85 7.91
C LEU A 66 7.61 8.21 7.30
N TRP A 67 6.51 8.21 8.06
CA TRP A 67 5.22 7.71 7.59
C TRP A 67 4.70 8.52 6.40
N GLN A 68 4.75 9.85 6.48
CA GLN A 68 4.30 10.72 5.38
C GLN A 68 5.13 10.55 4.12
N GLU A 69 6.45 10.38 4.23
CA GLU A 69 7.28 10.05 3.08
C GLU A 69 6.88 8.71 2.44
N ARG A 70 6.61 7.69 3.26
CA ARG A 70 6.11 6.41 2.76
C ARG A 70 4.76 6.54 2.05
N VAL A 71 3.83 7.33 2.58
CA VAL A 71 2.54 7.62 1.95
C VAL A 71 2.74 8.31 0.60
N LYS A 72 3.64 9.30 0.52
CA LYS A 72 3.97 9.97 -0.75
C LYS A 72 4.52 8.99 -1.78
N THR A 73 5.41 8.07 -1.37
CA THR A 73 5.92 7.02 -2.27
C THR A 73 4.77 6.18 -2.82
N ILE A 74 3.86 5.70 -1.97
CA ILE A 74 2.72 4.89 -2.41
C ILE A 74 1.83 5.64 -3.41
N LEU A 75 1.53 6.91 -3.15
CA LEU A 75 0.57 7.67 -3.96
C LEU A 75 1.17 8.22 -5.25
N PHE A 76 2.43 8.68 -5.22
CA PHE A 76 3.02 9.43 -6.32
C PHE A 76 4.11 8.67 -7.08
N ASN A 77 4.78 7.70 -6.45
CA ASN A 77 5.82 6.90 -7.10
C ASN A 77 5.81 5.44 -6.61
N PRO A 78 4.69 4.72 -6.78
CA PRO A 78 4.56 3.37 -6.25
C PRO A 78 5.54 2.43 -6.95
N PRO A 79 6.33 1.64 -6.18
CA PRO A 79 7.11 0.54 -6.73
C PRO A 79 6.24 -0.43 -7.52
N GLU A 80 6.86 -1.16 -8.45
CA GLU A 80 6.17 -2.19 -9.22
C GLU A 80 5.54 -3.24 -8.28
N GLY A 81 4.29 -3.63 -8.58
CA GLY A 81 3.53 -4.56 -7.74
C GLY A 81 2.77 -3.93 -6.57
N THR A 82 2.95 -2.63 -6.29
CA THR A 82 2.16 -1.93 -5.26
C THR A 82 0.68 -1.89 -5.61
N PHE A 83 0.36 -1.69 -6.89
CA PHE A 83 -0.99 -1.77 -7.43
C PHE A 83 -1.00 -2.67 -8.65
N ILE A 84 -1.81 -3.72 -8.60
CA ILE A 84 -2.02 -4.69 -9.68
C ILE A 84 -3.47 -4.55 -10.14
N VAL A 85 -3.68 -4.36 -11.44
CA VAL A 85 -5.02 -4.23 -12.02
C VAL A 85 -5.28 -5.39 -12.97
N LYS A 86 -6.38 -6.11 -12.77
CA LYS A 86 -6.80 -7.24 -13.59
C LYS A 86 -8.21 -7.00 -14.13
N GLU A 87 -8.38 -7.21 -15.43
CA GLU A 87 -9.73 -7.29 -16.00
C GLU A 87 -10.37 -8.60 -15.59
N LEU A 88 -11.61 -8.52 -15.10
CA LEU A 88 -12.42 -9.69 -14.84
C LEU A 88 -13.26 -9.95 -16.08
N LYS A 89 -13.06 -11.11 -16.70
CA LYS A 89 -13.95 -11.61 -17.75
C LYS A 89 -14.99 -12.49 -17.04
N ASP A 90 -16.26 -12.22 -17.30
CA ASP A 90 -17.36 -13.08 -16.86
C ASP A 90 -17.23 -14.49 -17.48
#